data_AF-A0A937WTS8-F1
#
_entry.id   AF-A0A937WTS8-F1
#
_cell.length_a   1.000
_cell.length_b   1.000
_cell.length_c   1.000
_cell.angle_alpha   90.00
_cell.angle_beta   90.00
_cell.angle_gamma   90.00
#
_symmetry.space_group_name_H-M   'P 1'
#
loop_
_entity.id
_entity.type
_entity.pdbx_description
1 polymer ?
#
loop_
_entity_poly.entity_id
_entity_poly.type
_entity_poly.pdbx_seq_one_letter_code
_entity_poly.pdbx_strand_id
1 'polypeptide(L)'
;MINKQVHALTIEYQWEHTLLWVLLGVLGILLCVYLYFVAASVLNIIAHKEATVRSAQLETAIGQLEREYFALSQNLTPETGALLGLSAVNDQEYVYRPGTVGAATFDQGAI
;
A
#
# COMPACT_ATOMS: atom_id res chain seq x y z
N MET A 1 30.19 39.29 60.54
CA MET A 1 29.36 39.38 59.31
C MET A 1 29.91 38.61 58.10
N ILE A 2 30.97 37.79 58.24
CA ILE A 2 31.60 37.05 57.13
C ILE A 2 30.85 35.76 56.73
N ASN A 3 30.00 35.22 57.62
CA ASN A 3 29.41 33.89 57.42
C ASN A 3 28.25 33.82 56.40
N LYS A 4 27.63 34.96 56.04
CA LYS A 4 26.50 34.97 55.09
C LYS A 4 26.92 34.91 53.63
N GLN A 5 28.11 35.41 53.29
CA GLN A 5 28.55 35.47 51.89
C GLN A 5 29.01 34.10 51.36
N VAL A 6 29.55 33.24 52.22
CA VAL A 6 30.00 31.89 51.84
C VAL A 6 28.82 31.00 51.44
N HIS A 7 27.67 31.16 52.11
CA HIS A 7 26.44 30.43 51.79
C HIS A 7 25.79 30.88 50.47
N ALA A 8 25.89 32.17 50.12
CA ALA A 8 25.36 32.67 48.86
C ALA A 8 26.13 32.09 47.65
N LEU A 9 27.47 32.05 47.71
CA LEU A 9 28.28 31.49 46.62
C LEU A 9 28.13 29.96 46.45
N THR A 10 27.85 29.21 47.52
CA THR A 10 27.66 27.75 47.42
C THR A 10 26.30 27.37 46.85
N ILE A 11 25.27 28.19 47.08
CA ILE A 11 23.92 27.98 46.56
C ILE A 11 23.86 28.22 45.05
N GLU A 12 24.51 29.28 44.55
CA GLU A 12 24.56 29.58 43.11
C GLU A 12 25.27 28.46 42.33
N TYR A 13 26.39 27.93 42.86
CA TYR A 13 27.16 26.87 42.21
C TYR A 13 26.41 25.52 42.10
N GLN A 14 25.65 25.14 43.13
CA GLN A 14 24.85 23.89 43.08
C GLN A 14 23.72 23.95 42.06
N TRP A 15 23.11 25.13 41.89
CA TRP A 15 22.05 25.34 40.91
C TRP A 15 22.57 25.25 39.48
N GLU A 16 23.72 25.88 39.20
CA GLU A 16 24.36 25.79 37.88
C GLU A 16 24.68 24.35 37.49
N HIS A 17 25.23 23.57 38.42
CA HIS A 17 25.57 22.18 38.13
C HIS A 17 24.34 21.33 37.83
N THR A 18 23.27 21.51 38.61
CA THR A 18 22.00 20.80 38.40
C THR A 18 21.38 21.19 37.05
N LEU A 19 21.39 22.48 36.71
CA LEU A 19 20.84 23.00 35.47
C LEU A 19 21.61 22.46 34.25
N LEU A 20 22.94 22.36 34.34
CA LEU A 20 23.79 21.81 33.27
C LEU A 20 23.51 20.32 33.07
N TRP A 21 23.39 19.53 34.14
CA TRP A 21 23.03 18.11 34.04
C TRP A 21 21.63 17.89 33.46
N VAL A 22 20.66 18.71 33.85
CA VAL A 22 19.31 18.65 33.27
C VAL A 22 19.36 19.00 31.79
N LEU A 23 20.06 20.07 31.40
CA LEU A 23 20.22 20.46 30.00
C LEU A 23 20.88 19.34 29.18
N LEU A 24 21.94 18.72 29.72
CA LEU A 24 22.64 17.60 29.10
C LEU A 24 21.73 16.38 28.95
N GLY A 25 20.93 16.08 29.98
CA GLY A 25 19.94 15.01 29.95
C GLY A 25 18.87 15.25 28.90
N VAL A 26 18.32 16.46 28.83
CA VAL A 26 17.33 16.87 27.82
C VAL A 26 17.93 16.75 26.42
N LEU A 27 19.16 17.21 26.22
CA LEU A 27 19.87 17.09 24.94
C LEU A 27 20.02 15.62 24.52
N GLY A 28 20.40 14.75 25.47
CA GLY A 28 20.52 13.32 25.24
C GLY A 28 19.19 12.67 24.85
N ILE A 29 18.11 13.00 25.55
CA ILE A 29 16.76 12.53 25.23
C ILE A 29 16.36 13.00 23.82
N LEU A 30 16.58 14.26 23.49
CA LEU A 30 16.28 14.82 22.17
C LEU A 30 17.02 14.07 21.06
N LEU A 31 18.30 13.73 21.29
CA LEU A 31 19.12 12.97 20.35
C LEU A 31 18.59 11.54 20.18
N CYS A 32 18.22 10.86 21.26
CA CYS A 32 17.58 9.54 21.19
C CYS A 32 16.24 9.57 20.45
N VAL A 33 15.39 10.55 20.73
CA VAL A 33 14.09 10.73 20.05
C VAL A 33 14.31 10.99 18.56
N TYR A 34 15.28 11.84 18.21
CA TYR A 34 15.63 12.12 16.82
C TYR A 34 16.07 10.85 16.08
N LEU A 35 17.00 10.08 16.65
CA LEU A 35 17.45 8.82 16.05
C LEU A 35 16.32 7.81 15.90
N TYR A 36 15.46 7.68 16.91
CA TYR A 36 14.28 6.81 16.86
C TYR A 36 13.34 7.24 15.72
N PHE A 37 13.05 8.53 15.60
CA PHE A 37 12.16 9.05 14.58
C PHE A 37 12.73 8.85 13.16
N VAL A 38 14.03 9.08 12.98
CA VAL A 38 14.70 8.84 11.69
C VAL A 38 14.66 7.35 11.33
N ALA A 39 14.99 6.47 12.27
CA ALA A 39 14.93 5.02 12.04
C ALA A 39 13.52 4.55 11.70
N ALA A 40 12.52 4.98 12.48
CA ALA A 40 11.11 4.66 12.23
C ALA A 40 10.63 5.18 10.87
N SER A 41 11.04 6.40 10.49
CA SER A 41 10.70 6.99 9.19
C SER A 41 11.30 6.19 8.02
N VAL A 42 12.57 5.77 8.13
CA VAL A 42 13.23 4.93 7.12
C VAL A 42 12.52 3.57 7.00
N LEU A 43 12.21 2.90 8.11
CA LEU A 43 11.47 1.64 8.09
C LEU A 43 10.09 1.81 7.44
N ASN A 44 9.37 2.89 7.78
CA ASN A 44 8.05 3.16 7.23
C ASN A 44 8.11 3.40 5.70
N ILE A 45 9.13 4.13 5.22
CA ILE A 45 9.34 4.36 3.79
C ILE A 45 9.67 3.05 3.06
N ILE A 46 10.50 2.19 3.65
CA ILE A 46 10.86 0.89 3.06
C ILE A 46 9.62 -0.01 2.97
N ALA A 47 8.84 -0.13 4.04
CA ALA A 47 7.62 -0.92 4.07
C ALA A 47 6.60 -0.42 3.03
N HIS A 48 6.45 0.89 2.90
CA HIS A 48 5.55 1.47 1.91
C HIS A 48 6.03 1.18 0.47
N LYS A 49 7.34 1.30 0.21
CA LYS A 49 7.90 0.93 -1.11
C LYS A 49 7.67 -0.55 -1.44
N GLU A 50 7.90 -1.44 -0.48
CA GLU A 50 7.72 -2.88 -0.69
C GLU A 50 6.25 -3.23 -0.98
N ALA A 51 5.30 -2.63 -0.26
CA ALA A 51 3.88 -2.78 -0.52
C ALA A 51 3.51 -2.35 -1.94
N THR A 52 3.99 -1.18 -2.39
CA THR A 52 3.72 -0.68 -3.75
C THR A 52 4.30 -1.59 -4.83
N VAL A 53 5.52 -2.10 -4.63
CA VAL A 53 6.14 -3.05 -5.57
C VAL A 53 5.35 -4.34 -5.66
N ARG A 54 4.91 -4.90 -4.52
CA ARG A 54 4.10 -6.12 -4.52
C ARG A 54 2.75 -5.91 -5.20
N SER A 55 2.09 -4.77 -4.97
CA SER A 55 0.83 -4.45 -5.65
C SER A 55 1.01 -4.38 -7.17
N ALA A 56 2.06 -3.72 -7.65
CA ALA A 56 2.35 -3.66 -9.09
C ALA A 56 2.65 -5.04 -9.71
N GLN A 57 3.31 -5.94 -8.97
CA GLN A 57 3.52 -7.32 -9.40
C GLN A 57 2.21 -8.11 -9.50
N LEU A 58 1.32 -7.95 -8.51
CA LEU A 58 -0.01 -8.58 -8.51
C LEU A 58 -0.88 -8.08 -9.68
N GLU A 59 -0.92 -6.78 -9.92
CA GLU A 59 -1.67 -6.21 -11.05
C GLU A 59 -1.16 -6.74 -12.40
N THR A 60 0.17 -6.85 -12.55
CA THR A 60 0.77 -7.43 -13.76
C THR A 60 0.37 -8.89 -13.96
N ALA A 61 0.39 -9.68 -12.88
CA ALA A 61 -0.01 -11.09 -12.93
C ALA A 61 -1.51 -11.25 -13.27
N ILE A 62 -2.37 -10.40 -12.69
CA ILE A 62 -3.80 -10.38 -13.02
C ILE A 62 -4.00 -10.06 -14.50
N GLY A 63 -3.34 -9.01 -15.02
CA GLY A 63 -3.46 -8.63 -16.43
C GLY A 63 -2.96 -9.72 -17.41
N GLN A 64 -1.97 -10.52 -17.01
CA GLN A 64 -1.54 -11.68 -17.79
C GLN A 64 -2.61 -12.78 -17.79
N LEU A 65 -3.15 -13.11 -16.63
CA LEU A 65 -4.22 -14.11 -16.48
C LEU A 65 -5.50 -13.70 -17.22
N GLU A 66 -5.88 -12.42 -17.18
CA GLU A 66 -7.03 -11.91 -17.93
C GLU A 66 -6.82 -12.06 -19.43
N ARG A 67 -5.63 -11.73 -19.93
CA ARG A 67 -5.29 -11.91 -21.35
C ARG A 67 -5.36 -13.38 -21.76
N GLU A 68 -4.82 -14.28 -20.94
CA GLU A 68 -4.89 -15.72 -21.19
C GLU A 68 -6.34 -16.23 -21.16
N TYR A 69 -7.13 -15.80 -20.17
CA TYR A 69 -8.54 -16.13 -20.08
C TYR A 69 -9.31 -15.67 -21.32
N PHE A 70 -9.11 -14.42 -21.77
CA PHE A 70 -9.76 -13.91 -22.98
C PHE A 70 -9.34 -14.66 -24.24
N ALA A 71 -8.05 -15.00 -24.37
CA ALA A 71 -7.56 -15.79 -25.50
C ALA A 71 -8.17 -17.19 -25.51
N LEU A 72 -8.34 -17.81 -24.34
CA LEU A 72 -8.97 -19.12 -24.21
C LEU A 72 -10.48 -19.05 -24.44
N SER A 73 -11.16 -18.03 -23.92
CA SER A 73 -12.61 -17.87 -24.08
C SER A 73 -13.02 -17.60 -25.51
N GLN A 74 -12.18 -16.91 -26.30
CA GLN A 74 -12.44 -16.71 -27.74
C GLN A 74 -12.43 -18.01 -28.55
N ASN A 75 -11.79 -19.07 -28.05
CA ASN A 75 -11.78 -20.39 -28.70
C ASN A 75 -12.99 -21.27 -28.33
N LEU A 76 -13.82 -20.83 -27.39
CA LEU A 76 -15.03 -21.54 -26.97
C LEU A 76 -16.21 -21.07 -27.83
N THR A 77 -16.35 -21.62 -29.04
CA THR A 77 -17.55 -21.44 -29.86
C THR A 77 -18.49 -22.64 -29.69
N PRO A 78 -19.80 -22.50 -29.98
CA PRO A 78 -20.74 -23.62 -29.97
C PRO A 78 -20.29 -24.77 -30.90
N GLU A 79 -19.58 -24.43 -31.97
CA GLU A 79 -18.99 -25.35 -32.94
C GLU A 79 -17.86 -26.17 -32.31
N THR A 80 -16.97 -25.52 -31.53
CA THR A 80 -15.95 -26.23 -30.74
C THR A 80 -16.58 -27.10 -29.64
N GLY A 81 -17.67 -26.64 -29.02
CA GLY A 81 -18.43 -27.40 -28.03
C GLY A 81 -19.01 -28.71 -28.59
N ALA A 82 -19.55 -28.66 -29.81
CA ALA A 82 -20.03 -29.86 -30.50
C ALA A 82 -18.90 -30.87 -30.80
N LEU A 83 -17.71 -30.38 -31.16
CA LEU A 83 -16.50 -31.22 -31.35
C LEU A 83 -15.98 -31.83 -30.05
N LEU A 84 -16.19 -31.16 -28.92
CA LEU A 84 -15.85 -31.63 -27.57
C LEU A 84 -16.89 -32.63 -27.00
N GLY A 85 -17.92 -32.98 -27.77
CA GLY A 85 -18.97 -33.91 -27.36
C GLY A 85 -20.05 -33.30 -26.45
N LEU A 86 -20.10 -31.97 -26.33
CA LEU A 86 -21.21 -31.30 -25.66
C LEU A 86 -22.46 -31.35 -26.54
N SER A 87 -23.61 -31.67 -25.93
CA SER A 87 -24.91 -31.64 -26.59
C SER A 87 -25.29 -30.19 -26.94
N ALA A 88 -25.84 -29.96 -28.13
CA ALA A 88 -26.31 -28.65 -28.55
C ALA A 88 -27.41 -28.16 -27.59
N VAL A 89 -27.19 -27.00 -26.97
CA VAL A 89 -28.17 -26.37 -26.09
C VAL A 89 -29.24 -25.70 -26.96
N ASN A 90 -30.41 -26.31 -27.07
CA ASN A 90 -31.54 -25.80 -27.87
C ASN A 90 -32.33 -24.67 -27.18
N ASP A 91 -32.27 -24.55 -25.85
CA ASP A 91 -32.95 -23.51 -25.07
C ASP A 91 -31.93 -22.56 -24.44
N GLN A 92 -31.48 -21.57 -25.21
CA GLN A 92 -30.64 -20.49 -24.69
C GLN A 92 -31.51 -19.30 -24.31
N GLU A 93 -31.78 -19.14 -23.02
CA GLU A 93 -32.43 -17.94 -22.47
C GLU A 93 -31.35 -16.91 -22.12
N TYR A 94 -31.15 -15.92 -23.01
CA TYR A 94 -30.20 -14.85 -22.80
C TYR A 94 -30.76 -13.81 -21.82
N VAL A 95 -30.17 -13.73 -20.63
CA VAL A 95 -30.54 -12.69 -19.65
C VAL A 95 -29.87 -11.37 -20.02
N TYR A 96 -30.65 -10.41 -20.51
CA TYR A 96 -30.18 -9.06 -20.80
C TYR A 96 -29.87 -8.30 -19.50
N ARG A 97 -28.61 -7.88 -19.32
CA ARG A 97 -28.17 -7.03 -18.22
C ARG A 97 -27.95 -5.59 -18.74
N PRO A 98 -28.83 -4.62 -18.43
CA PRO A 98 -28.61 -3.23 -18.78
C PRO A 98 -27.52 -2.65 -17.88
N GLY A 99 -26.27 -2.70 -18.34
CA GLY A 99 -25.14 -2.12 -17.64
C GLY A 99 -23.82 -2.53 -18.27
N THR A 100 -23.30 -1.68 -19.15
CA THR A 100 -21.96 -1.74 -19.76
C THR A 100 -21.74 -2.88 -20.75
N VAL A 101 -22.31 -2.74 -21.95
CA VAL A 101 -21.74 -3.30 -23.18
C VAL A 101 -21.59 -2.17 -24.17
N GLY A 102 -20.36 -1.91 -24.61
CA GLY A 102 -20.12 -1.13 -25.82
C GLY A 102 -20.95 -1.75 -26.94
N ALA A 103 -21.59 -0.88 -27.73
CA ALA A 103 -22.47 -1.27 -28.81
C ALA A 103 -21.75 -2.19 -29.80
N ALA A 104 -21.92 -3.51 -29.63
CA ALA A 104 -21.78 -4.46 -30.72
C ALA A 104 -23.06 -4.34 -31.53
N THR A 105 -23.03 -3.45 -32.52
CA THR A 105 -24.06 -3.35 -33.56
C THR A 105 -24.06 -4.67 -34.31
N PHE A 106 -25.08 -5.49 -34.08
CA PHE A 106 -25.36 -6.62 -34.97
C PHE A 106 -25.93 -6.03 -36.26
N ASP A 107 -25.08 -5.93 -37.28
CA ASP A 107 -25.50 -5.67 -38.65
C ASP A 107 -26.28 -6.89 -39.16
N GLN A 108 -27.61 -6.81 -39.06
CA GLN A 108 -28.51 -7.82 -39.58
C GLN A 108 -28.87 -7.43 -41.02
N GLY A 109 -27.95 -7.77 -41.93
CA GLY A 109 -28.19 -7.71 -43.37
C GLY A 109 -29.13 -8.84 -43.83
N ALA A 110 -30.28 -8.41 -44.38
CA ALA A 110 -31.04 -8.98 -45.49
C ALA A 110 -31.47 -10.47 -45.45
N ILE A 111 -32.79 -10.68 -45.31
CA ILE A 111 -33.62 -11.29 -46.36
C ILE A 111 -35.01 -10.66 -46.35
#